data_AF-A0A7S3CUK9-F1
#
_entry.id   AF-A0A7S3CUK9-F1
#
_cell.length_a   1.000
_cell.length_b   1.000
_cell.length_c   1.000
_cell.angle_alpha   90.00
_cell.angle_beta   90.00
_cell.angle_gamma   90.00
#
_symmetry.space_group_name_H-M   'P 1'
#
loop_
_entity.id
_entity.type
_entity.pdbx_description
1 polymer ?
#
loop_
_entity_poly.entity_id
_entity_poly.type
_entity_poly.pdbx_seq_one_letter_code
_entity_poly.pdbx_strand_id
1 'polypeptide(L)'
;MMVSNEQSAQQPTHSVQFELEANIIPLIIDYILVHELAEERSLAYTLQIDENEVRKALDKLVKHELLCTEQIYAEFFKNKYLDKLGLHMYYRDLSQMGPSLSMNAQQDPLNPQSQINSQGIGSRNNKVDIYYFNVNIIYILTARLFTLEQMLTRKLNLNRSQGNMYSCPNSWSATGECQ
;
A
#
# COMPACT_ATOMS: atom_id res chain seq x y z
N MET A 1 -37.60 24.67 -48.20
CA MET A 1 -36.49 24.68 -47.21
C MET A 1 -37.11 24.70 -45.83
N MET A 2 -37.13 23.57 -45.13
CA MET A 2 -37.50 23.46 -43.73
C MET A 2 -36.37 22.68 -43.06
N VAL A 3 -35.66 23.31 -42.13
CA VAL A 3 -34.61 22.68 -41.32
C VAL A 3 -35.20 22.53 -39.92
N SER A 4 -35.51 21.29 -39.54
CA SER A 4 -35.90 20.95 -38.18
C SER A 4 -34.65 20.55 -37.41
N ASN A 5 -34.32 21.34 -36.39
CA ASN A 5 -33.25 21.07 -35.43
C ASN A 5 -33.60 19.84 -34.58
N GLU A 6 -32.80 18.79 -34.70
CA GLU A 6 -32.73 17.73 -33.70
C GLU A 6 -31.87 18.22 -32.52
N GLN A 7 -32.52 18.62 -31.43
CA GLN A 7 -31.86 18.81 -30.14
C GLN A 7 -31.77 17.46 -29.43
N SER A 8 -30.66 16.76 -29.64
CA SER A 8 -30.28 15.61 -28.83
C SER A 8 -29.89 16.08 -27.43
N ALA A 9 -30.76 15.84 -26.46
CA ALA A 9 -30.49 16.00 -25.05
C ALA A 9 -29.36 15.04 -24.63
N GLN A 10 -28.16 15.57 -24.45
CA GLN A 10 -27.06 14.86 -23.79
C GLN A 10 -27.38 14.77 -22.28
N GLN A 11 -27.86 13.62 -21.84
CA GLN A 11 -27.79 13.24 -20.43
C GLN A 11 -26.32 13.03 -20.04
N PRO A 12 -25.81 13.63 -18.94
CA PRO A 12 -24.53 13.23 -18.40
C PRO A 12 -24.71 11.90 -17.66
N THR A 13 -24.48 10.80 -18.35
CA THR A 13 -24.22 9.51 -17.71
C THR A 13 -22.85 9.60 -17.02
N HIS A 14 -22.81 10.13 -15.81
CA HIS A 14 -21.75 9.78 -14.86
C HIS A 14 -22.00 8.34 -14.43
N SER A 15 -21.61 7.40 -15.30
CA SER A 15 -21.33 6.03 -14.86
C SER A 15 -20.20 6.11 -13.85
N VAL A 16 -20.55 6.03 -12.57
CA VAL A 16 -19.60 5.73 -11.51
C VAL A 16 -19.07 4.34 -11.81
N GLN A 17 -17.96 4.27 -12.54
CA GLN A 17 -17.15 3.07 -12.59
C GLN A 17 -16.58 2.88 -11.18
N PHE A 18 -17.27 2.07 -10.37
CA PHE A 18 -16.62 1.40 -9.26
C PHE A 18 -15.66 0.39 -9.89
N GLU A 19 -14.44 0.83 -10.21
CA GLU A 19 -13.32 -0.11 -10.28
C GLU A 19 -13.20 -0.72 -8.90
N LEU A 20 -13.74 -1.94 -8.79
CA LEU A 20 -13.55 -2.80 -7.64
C LEU A 20 -12.10 -3.27 -7.68
N GLU A 21 -11.14 -2.37 -7.43
CA GLU A 21 -9.79 -2.77 -7.04
C GLU A 21 -9.99 -3.73 -5.87
N ALA A 22 -9.69 -5.01 -6.09
CA ALA A 22 -9.85 -6.03 -5.07
C ALA A 22 -8.94 -5.63 -3.90
N ASN A 23 -9.56 -5.04 -2.86
CA ASN A 23 -8.81 -4.56 -1.73
C ASN A 23 -8.22 -5.78 -1.01
N ILE A 24 -6.91 -5.96 -1.13
CA ILE A 24 -6.18 -7.10 -0.57
C ILE A 24 -5.98 -7.01 0.94
N ILE A 25 -6.29 -5.85 1.54
CA ILE A 25 -6.08 -5.58 2.97
C ILE A 25 -6.75 -6.62 3.88
N PRO A 26 -8.03 -7.02 3.68
CA PRO A 26 -8.66 -8.02 4.54
C PRO A 26 -7.92 -9.36 4.50
N LEU A 27 -7.45 -9.81 3.34
CA LEU A 27 -6.68 -11.05 3.20
C LEU A 27 -5.35 -10.98 3.97
N ILE A 28 -4.68 -9.83 3.91
CA ILE A 28 -3.44 -9.59 4.66
C ILE A 28 -3.71 -9.58 6.16
N ILE A 29 -4.79 -8.94 6.61
CA ILE A 29 -5.21 -8.92 8.01
C ILE A 29 -5.49 -10.35 8.50
N ASP A 30 -6.27 -11.13 7.75
CA ASP A 30 -6.60 -12.51 8.09
C ASP A 30 -5.34 -13.39 8.19
N TYR A 31 -4.41 -13.23 7.27
CA TYR A 31 -3.12 -13.92 7.32
C TYR A 31 -2.36 -13.58 8.61
N ILE A 32 -2.22 -12.30 8.95
CA ILE A 32 -1.49 -11.87 10.16
C ILE A 32 -2.22 -12.33 11.43
N LEU A 33 -3.56 -12.42 11.43
CA LEU A 33 -4.32 -12.95 12.55
C LEU A 33 -4.02 -14.43 12.81
N VAL A 34 -3.91 -15.22 11.74
CA VAL A 34 -3.63 -16.66 11.84
C VAL A 34 -2.16 -16.93 12.19
N HIS A 35 -1.24 -16.19 11.59
CA HIS A 35 0.20 -16.45 11.69
C HIS A 35 0.92 -15.59 12.74
N GLU A 36 0.22 -14.64 13.36
CA GLU A 36 0.68 -13.63 14.33
C GLU A 36 1.68 -12.60 13.79
N LEU A 37 2.32 -12.89 12.65
CA LEU A 37 3.27 -12.04 11.96
C LEU A 37 3.24 -12.28 10.46
N ALA A 38 3.71 -11.32 9.69
CA ALA A 38 3.97 -11.45 8.27
C ALA A 38 5.36 -10.91 7.92
N GLU A 39 6.00 -11.53 6.94
CA GLU A 39 7.12 -10.95 6.19
C GLU A 39 6.64 -10.73 4.76
N GLU A 40 7.04 -9.63 4.13
CA GLU A 40 6.45 -9.15 2.88
C GLU A 40 6.47 -10.21 1.76
N ARG A 41 7.62 -10.83 1.50
CA ARG A 41 7.75 -11.79 0.40
C ARG A 41 7.05 -13.10 0.70
N SER A 42 7.15 -13.56 1.95
CA SER A 42 6.46 -14.75 2.44
C SER A 42 4.94 -14.62 2.31
N LEU A 43 4.42 -13.44 2.63
CA LEU A 43 3.00 -13.09 2.51
C LEU A 43 2.58 -13.06 1.03
N ALA A 44 3.35 -12.39 0.18
CA ALA A 44 3.10 -12.34 -1.27
C ALA A 44 3.09 -13.74 -1.90
N TYR A 45 4.06 -14.59 -1.55
CA TYR A 45 4.12 -15.98 -2.01
C TYR A 45 2.90 -16.79 -1.56
N THR A 46 2.55 -16.69 -0.28
CA THR A 46 1.46 -17.50 0.29
C THR A 46 0.09 -17.11 -0.27
N LEU A 47 -0.15 -15.81 -0.44
CA LEU A 47 -1.41 -15.31 -0.98
C LEU A 47 -1.45 -15.30 -2.51
N GLN A 48 -0.33 -15.58 -3.18
CA GLN A 48 -0.17 -15.47 -4.64
C GLN A 48 -0.53 -14.07 -5.16
N ILE A 49 -0.11 -13.04 -4.44
CA ILE A 49 -0.33 -11.62 -4.77
C ILE A 49 1.01 -10.99 -5.16
N ASP A 50 0.98 -9.99 -6.04
CA ASP A 50 2.19 -9.23 -6.40
C ASP A 50 2.82 -8.55 -5.17
N GLU A 51 4.15 -8.62 -5.07
CA GLU A 51 4.91 -8.06 -3.93
C GLU A 51 4.65 -6.54 -3.80
N ASN A 52 4.51 -5.82 -4.91
CA ASN A 52 4.28 -4.37 -4.86
C ASN A 52 2.91 -4.03 -4.29
N GLU A 53 1.88 -4.80 -4.62
CA GLU A 53 0.54 -4.61 -4.07
C GLU A 53 0.53 -4.92 -2.56
N VAL A 54 1.16 -6.02 -2.16
CA VAL A 54 1.34 -6.36 -0.74
C VAL A 54 2.06 -5.24 0.01
N ARG A 55 3.16 -4.72 -0.54
CA ARG A 55 3.92 -3.61 0.06
C ARG A 55 3.06 -2.36 0.24
N LYS A 56 2.32 -1.93 -0.79
CA LYS A 56 1.39 -0.79 -0.69
C LYS A 56 0.34 -0.99 0.41
N ALA A 57 -0.19 -2.21 0.53
CA ALA A 57 -1.19 -2.52 1.56
C ALA A 57 -0.58 -2.52 2.96
N LEU A 58 0.60 -3.12 3.16
CA LEU A 58 1.33 -3.10 4.42
C LEU A 58 1.71 -1.66 4.82
N ASP A 59 2.24 -0.87 3.90
CA ASP A 59 2.56 0.55 4.14
C ASP A 59 1.33 1.34 4.58
N LYS A 60 0.17 1.08 3.96
CA LYS A 60 -1.09 1.70 4.34
C LYS A 60 -1.50 1.29 5.76
N LEU A 61 -1.39 0.01 6.10
CA LEU A 61 -1.72 -0.50 7.44
C LEU A 61 -0.79 0.06 8.53
N VAL A 62 0.51 0.20 8.23
CA VAL A 62 1.52 0.82 9.12
C VAL A 62 1.27 2.31 9.28
N LYS A 63 1.00 3.03 8.18
CA LYS A 63 0.63 4.46 8.21
C LYS A 63 -0.63 4.70 9.05
N HIS A 64 -1.54 3.75 9.03
CA HIS A 64 -2.74 3.75 9.87
C HIS A 64 -2.51 3.19 11.27
N GLU A 65 -1.26 2.91 11.66
CA GLU A 65 -0.84 2.43 12.99
C GLU A 65 -1.50 1.10 13.42
N LEU A 66 -2.11 0.38 12.46
CA LEU A 66 -2.75 -0.91 12.71
C LEU A 66 -1.69 -2.01 12.84
N LEU A 67 -0.60 -1.88 12.09
CA LEU A 67 0.56 -2.75 12.16
C LEU A 67 1.77 -1.99 12.68
N CYS A 68 2.65 -2.71 13.37
CA CYS A 68 4.02 -2.30 13.67
C CYS A 68 4.98 -3.07 12.75
N THR A 69 6.14 -2.46 12.50
CA THR A 69 7.21 -3.08 11.69
C THR A 69 8.48 -3.16 12.54
N GLU A 70 9.15 -4.31 12.47
CA GLU A 70 10.45 -4.54 13.11
C GLU A 70 11.43 -5.14 12.10
N GLN A 71 12.69 -4.72 12.17
CA GLN A 71 13.76 -5.27 11.34
C GLN A 71 14.52 -6.36 12.08
N ILE A 72 14.47 -7.58 11.56
CA ILE A 72 15.20 -8.73 12.10
C ILE A 72 16.16 -9.30 11.07
N TYR A 73 17.19 -10.04 11.51
CA TYR A 73 18.08 -10.71 10.58
C TYR A 73 17.37 -11.85 9.83
N ALA A 74 17.61 -11.95 8.51
CA ALA A 74 17.01 -12.93 7.62
C ALA A 74 17.31 -14.38 8.06
N GLU A 75 18.51 -14.65 8.57
CA GLU A 75 18.88 -15.96 9.12
C GLU A 75 18.04 -16.32 10.36
N PHE A 76 17.82 -15.35 11.25
CA PHE A 76 16.97 -15.54 12.42
C PHE A 76 15.52 -15.80 12.01
N PHE A 77 15.02 -15.05 11.03
CA PHE A 77 13.67 -15.28 10.48
C PHE A 77 13.51 -16.71 9.96
N LYS A 78 14.45 -17.17 9.12
CA LYS A 78 14.45 -18.52 8.55
C LYS A 78 14.46 -19.59 9.63
N ASN A 79 15.32 -19.46 10.63
CA ASN A 79 15.46 -20.49 11.67
C ASN A 79 14.25 -20.56 12.61
N LYS A 80 13.54 -19.45 12.83
CA LYS A 80 12.47 -19.37 13.84
C LYS A 80 11.06 -19.52 13.25
N TYR A 81 10.82 -19.02 12.04
CA TYR A 81 9.47 -18.84 11.51
C TYR A 81 9.18 -19.62 10.24
N LEU A 82 10.19 -20.15 9.54
CA LEU A 82 10.01 -20.83 8.26
C LEU A 82 9.13 -22.08 8.38
N ASP A 83 9.35 -22.88 9.42
CA ASP A 83 8.56 -24.08 9.72
C ASP A 83 7.13 -23.70 10.14
N LYS A 84 6.98 -22.65 10.97
CA LYS A 84 5.68 -22.16 11.47
C LYS A 84 4.80 -21.62 10.35
N LEU A 85 5.42 -21.01 9.32
CA LEU A 85 4.73 -20.43 8.17
C LEU A 85 4.58 -21.42 7.00
N GLY A 86 5.15 -22.62 7.09
CA GLY A 86 5.06 -23.63 6.01
C GLY A 86 5.85 -23.27 4.75
N LEU A 87 6.86 -22.40 4.85
CA LEU A 87 7.56 -21.78 3.70
C LEU A 87 8.75 -22.59 3.18
N HIS A 88 8.84 -23.89 3.53
CA HIS A 88 9.97 -24.74 3.13
C HIS A 88 10.17 -24.80 1.61
N MET A 89 9.09 -24.87 0.84
CA MET A 89 9.16 -24.96 -0.62
C MET A 89 9.65 -23.64 -1.24
N TYR A 90 9.15 -22.50 -0.74
CA TYR A 90 9.57 -21.17 -1.20
C TYR A 90 11.07 -20.94 -1.07
N TYR A 91 11.64 -21.20 0.11
CA TYR A 91 13.08 -21.00 0.33
C TYR A 91 13.96 -22.06 -0.36
N ARG A 92 13.40 -23.24 -0.65
CA ARG A 92 14.06 -24.27 -1.47
C ARG A 92 14.16 -23.83 -2.94
N ASP A 93 13.17 -23.12 -3.46
CA ASP A 93 13.19 -22.62 -4.84
C ASP A 93 14.14 -21.41 -5.00
N LEU A 94 14.16 -20.52 -4.01
CA LEU A 94 15.12 -19.40 -3.93
C LEU A 94 16.59 -19.84 -3.86
N SER A 95 16.87 -20.97 -3.18
CA SER A 95 18.24 -21.49 -3.06
C SER A 95 18.71 -22.25 -4.31
N GLN A 96 17.79 -22.67 -5.19
CA GLN A 96 18.10 -23.31 -6.47
C GLN A 96 18.30 -22.31 -7.62
N MET A 97 17.81 -21.08 -7.49
CA MET A 97 18.18 -19.95 -8.36
C MET A 97 19.58 -19.43 -8.00
N GLY A 98 20.61 -20.26 -8.22
CA GLY A 98 22.01 -19.83 -8.19
C GLY A 98 22.30 -18.78 -9.26
N PRO A 99 23.44 -18.06 -9.18
CA PRO A 99 23.79 -17.02 -10.14
C PRO A 99 23.84 -17.62 -11.54
N SER A 100 23.02 -17.11 -12.45
CA SER A 100 22.98 -17.54 -13.84
C SER A 100 24.39 -17.49 -14.44
N LEU A 101 24.89 -18.64 -14.89
CA LEU A 101 26.12 -18.81 -15.65
C LEU A 101 26.19 -17.79 -16.80
N SER A 102 27.10 -16.81 -16.71
CA SER A 102 27.55 -16.09 -17.89
C SER A 102 28.50 -16.99 -18.68
N MET A 103 27.96 -17.79 -19.61
CA MET A 103 28.79 -18.33 -20.70
C MET A 103 29.07 -17.23 -21.71
N ASN A 104 30.30 -16.71 -21.69
CA ASN A 104 31.17 -16.48 -22.86
C ASN A 104 32.25 -15.44 -22.52
N ALA A 105 33.47 -15.92 -22.28
CA ALA A 105 34.68 -15.19 -22.66
C ALA A 105 35.82 -16.20 -22.83
N GLN A 106 36.25 -16.33 -24.09
CA GLN A 106 37.44 -17.04 -24.53
C GLN A 106 38.64 -16.61 -23.67
N GLN A 107 39.35 -17.60 -23.10
CA GLN A 107 40.52 -17.40 -22.25
C GLN A 107 41.76 -17.07 -23.11
N ASP A 108 42.30 -15.87 -22.97
CA ASP A 108 43.70 -15.56 -23.29
C ASP A 108 44.53 -15.62 -21.98
N PRO A 109 45.62 -16.42 -21.90
CA PRO A 109 46.34 -16.60 -20.64
C PRO A 109 47.62 -15.76 -20.64
N LEU A 110 47.59 -14.51 -20.15
CA LEU A 110 48.79 -13.76 -19.71
C LEU A 110 48.42 -12.39 -19.10
N ASN A 111 47.77 -12.38 -17.92
CA ASN A 111 47.81 -11.20 -17.04
C ASN A 111 47.47 -11.56 -15.57
N PRO A 112 48.43 -11.60 -14.64
CA PRO A 112 48.15 -11.78 -13.21
C PRO A 112 47.83 -10.43 -12.55
N GLN A 113 46.79 -9.72 -13.02
CA GLN A 113 46.27 -8.53 -12.35
C GLN A 113 44.86 -8.17 -12.88
N SER A 114 43.86 -8.98 -12.53
CA SER A 114 42.44 -8.63 -12.70
C SER A 114 41.57 -9.30 -11.65
N GLN A 115 41.93 -9.15 -10.36
CA GLN A 115 40.96 -9.27 -9.28
C GLN A 115 40.22 -7.94 -9.17
N ILE A 116 39.17 -7.71 -9.97
CA ILE A 116 38.15 -6.68 -9.72
C ILE A 116 36.90 -7.09 -10.54
N ASN A 117 35.76 -7.15 -9.84
CA ASN A 117 34.39 -7.21 -10.36
C ASN A 117 33.80 -8.56 -10.79
N SER A 118 33.50 -9.39 -9.78
CA SER A 118 32.22 -10.11 -9.74
C SER A 118 31.64 -10.06 -8.32
N GLN A 119 31.44 -8.84 -7.82
CA GLN A 119 30.47 -8.52 -6.78
C GLN A 119 29.29 -7.84 -7.49
N GLY A 120 28.17 -8.53 -7.64
CA GLY A 120 27.03 -7.99 -8.38
C GLY A 120 25.76 -8.80 -8.17
N ILE A 121 25.23 -8.78 -6.94
CA ILE A 121 23.89 -8.30 -6.56
C ILE A 121 23.73 -8.54 -5.04
N GLY A 122 23.88 -7.46 -4.26
CA GLY A 122 22.92 -7.17 -3.18
C GLY A 122 23.02 -7.87 -1.82
N SER A 123 24.17 -8.34 -1.34
CA SER A 123 24.36 -8.61 0.11
C SER A 123 24.52 -7.31 0.91
N ARG A 124 23.53 -6.43 0.87
CA ARG A 124 23.49 -5.16 1.63
C ARG A 124 22.12 -4.98 2.25
N ASN A 125 21.89 -5.82 3.26
CA ASN A 125 20.91 -5.77 4.34
C ASN A 125 20.38 -7.18 4.51
N ASN A 126 21.11 -7.99 5.30
CA ASN A 126 20.68 -9.34 5.68
C ASN A 126 19.53 -9.27 6.71
N LYS A 127 18.68 -8.25 6.60
CA LYS A 127 17.56 -7.95 7.48
C LYS A 127 16.28 -7.99 6.66
N VAL A 128 15.20 -8.44 7.30
CA VAL A 128 13.85 -8.48 6.75
C VAL A 128 12.93 -7.71 7.67
N ASP A 129 11.95 -7.04 7.08
CA ASP A 129 10.89 -6.36 7.81
C ASP A 129 9.80 -7.37 8.15
N ILE A 130 9.49 -7.49 9.44
CA ILE A 130 8.35 -8.26 9.93
C ILE A 130 7.25 -7.32 10.40
N TYR A 131 6.01 -7.71 10.14
CA TYR A 131 4.81 -6.95 10.41
C TYR A 131 3.94 -7.72 11.40
N TYR A 132 3.42 -7.04 12.41
CA TYR A 132 2.54 -7.62 13.43
C TYR A 132 1.54 -6.57 13.94
N PHE A 133 0.43 -7.02 14.54
CA PHE A 133 -0.57 -6.09 15.05
C PHE A 133 -0.03 -5.20 16.17
N ASN A 134 -0.37 -3.92 16.09
CA ASN A 134 -0.10 -3.00 17.17
C ASN A 134 -0.90 -3.41 18.41
N VAL A 135 -0.23 -3.60 19.56
CA VAL A 135 -0.87 -3.97 20.83
C VAL A 135 -1.93 -2.95 21.26
N ASN A 136 -1.78 -1.70 20.82
CA ASN A 136 -2.69 -0.60 21.14
C ASN A 136 -3.75 -0.37 20.04
N ILE A 137 -3.98 -1.31 19.13
CA ILE A 137 -4.91 -1.14 17.99
C ILE A 137 -6.31 -0.71 18.45
N ILE A 138 -6.82 -1.24 19.56
CA ILE A 138 -8.13 -0.87 20.11
C ILE A 138 -8.19 0.61 20.49
N TYR A 139 -7.13 1.13 21.13
CA TYR A 139 -7.06 2.54 21.52
C TYR A 139 -7.00 3.45 20.29
N ILE A 140 -6.22 3.06 19.28
CA ILE A 140 -6.11 3.80 18.01
C ILE A 140 -7.46 3.88 17.31
N LEU A 141 -8.17 2.74 17.20
CA LEU A 141 -9.50 2.69 16.60
C LEU A 141 -10.51 3.53 17.38
N THR A 142 -10.47 3.48 18.71
CA THR A 142 -11.34 4.27 19.59
C THR A 142 -11.11 5.78 19.40
N ALA A 143 -9.85 6.22 19.38
CA ALA A 143 -9.49 7.62 19.17
C ALA A 143 -9.93 8.13 17.78
N ARG A 144 -9.79 7.29 16.75
CA ARG A 144 -10.26 7.63 15.39
C ARG A 144 -11.78 7.71 15.30
N LEU A 145 -12.49 6.76 15.91
CA LEU A 145 -13.94 6.79 15.96
C LEU A 145 -14.43 8.07 16.63
N PHE A 146 -13.87 8.41 17.79
CA PHE A 146 -14.18 9.66 18.50
C PHE A 146 -13.92 10.89 17.63
N THR A 147 -12.79 10.93 16.92
CA THR A 147 -12.46 12.03 16.01
C THR A 147 -13.48 12.16 14.87
N LEU A 148 -13.90 11.03 14.28
CA LEU A 148 -14.92 11.00 13.23
C LEU A 148 -16.28 11.48 13.74
N GLU A 149 -16.70 11.06 14.93
CA GLU A 149 -17.94 11.53 15.57
C GLU A 149 -17.92 13.04 15.82
N GLN A 150 -16.80 13.58 16.30
CA GLN A 150 -16.62 15.02 16.49
C GLN A 150 -16.69 15.78 15.16
N MET A 151 -16.05 15.26 14.11
CA MET A 151 -16.10 15.88 12.77
C MET A 151 -17.52 15.87 12.20
N LEU A 152 -18.24 14.76 12.33
CA LEU A 152 -19.63 14.64 11.89
C LEU A 152 -20.53 15.62 12.64
N THR A 153 -20.41 15.67 13.96
CA THR A 153 -21.17 16.59 14.82
C THR A 153 -20.92 18.05 14.45
N ARG A 154 -19.65 18.43 14.21
CA ARG A 154 -19.30 19.78 13.74
C ARG A 154 -19.93 20.10 12.38
N LYS A 155 -19.87 19.17 11.41
CA LYS A 155 -20.51 19.35 10.09
C LYS A 155 -22.03 19.51 10.20
N LEU A 156 -22.69 18.71 11.03
CA LEU A 156 -24.13 18.83 11.27
C LEU A 156 -24.50 20.17 11.91
N ASN A 157 -23.72 20.62 12.89
CA ASN A 157 -23.94 21.92 13.54
C ASN A 157 -23.68 23.08 12.58
N LEU A 158 -22.65 23.00 11.74
CA LEU A 158 -22.39 23.97 10.68
C LEU A 158 -23.53 24.02 9.65
N ASN A 159 -24.04 22.88 9.21
CA ASN A 159 -25.17 22.86 8.27
C ASN A 159 -26.44 23.44 8.91
N ARG A 160 -26.68 23.18 10.20
CA ARG A 160 -27.77 23.81 10.96
C ARG A 160 -27.61 25.31 11.10
N SER A 161 -26.38 25.81 11.30
CA SER A 161 -26.12 27.24 11.39
C SER A 161 -26.08 27.93 10.03
N GLN A 162 -25.69 27.22 8.95
CA GLN A 162 -25.71 27.73 7.57
C GLN A 162 -27.12 27.86 7.00
N GLY A 163 -28.10 27.09 7.49
CA GLY A 163 -29.53 27.38 7.26
C GLY A 163 -29.94 28.80 7.71
N ASN A 164 -29.13 29.44 8.56
CA ASN A 164 -29.31 30.82 9.04
C ASN A 164 -28.22 31.81 8.58
N MET A 165 -27.23 31.37 7.77
CA MET A 165 -26.24 32.27 7.16
C MET A 165 -26.47 32.33 5.65
N TYR A 166 -27.24 33.34 5.23
CA TYR A 166 -27.19 33.79 3.85
C TYR A 166 -25.77 34.28 3.56
N SER A 167 -25.04 33.55 2.73
CA SER A 167 -23.85 34.09 2.10
C SER A 167 -24.33 34.99 0.97
N CYS A 168 -24.25 36.32 1.15
CA CYS A 168 -24.48 37.26 0.06
C CYS A 168 -23.41 37.02 -1.01
N PRO A 169 -23.76 36.53 -2.21
CA PRO A 169 -22.82 36.47 -3.31
C PRO A 169 -22.81 37.86 -3.93
N ASN A 170 -22.17 38.83 -3.27
CA ASN A 170 -21.64 40.06 -3.89
C ASN A 170 -21.08 40.97 -2.80
N SER A 171 -19.78 40.86 -2.56
CA SER A 171 -18.98 42.04 -2.28
C SER A 171 -17.90 42.09 -3.33
N TRP A 172 -18.18 42.81 -4.43
CA TRP A 172 -17.30 43.80 -5.05
C TRP A 172 -17.99 44.35 -6.31
N SER A 173 -18.60 45.53 -6.18
CA SER A 173 -18.51 46.50 -7.26
C SER A 173 -17.60 47.63 -6.76
N ALA A 174 -16.57 47.96 -7.54
CA ALA A 174 -15.75 49.14 -7.31
C ALA A 174 -16.51 50.47 -7.60
N THR A 175 -17.84 50.43 -7.63
CA THR A 175 -18.69 51.57 -8.03
C THR A 175 -19.89 51.81 -7.11
N GLY A 176 -19.98 51.17 -5.94
CA GLY A 176 -20.73 51.71 -4.79
C GLY A 176 -22.17 52.19 -5.05
N GLU A 177 -23.03 51.38 -5.66
CA GLU A 177 -24.49 51.62 -5.66
C GLU A 177 -25.23 50.35 -5.25
N CYS A 178 -26.08 50.46 -4.23
CA CYS A 178 -27.06 49.44 -3.83
C CYS A 178 -28.39 49.74 -4.52
N GLN A 179 -28.97 48.73 -5.19
CA GLN A 179 -30.41 48.69 -5.48
C GLN A 179 -31.08 47.73 -4.51
#